data_AF-A0A0P7AM12-F1
#
_entry.id   AF-A0A0P7AM12-F1
#
_cell.length_a   1.000
_cell.length_b   1.000
_cell.length_c   1.000
_cell.angle_alpha   90.00
_cell.angle_beta   90.00
_cell.angle_gamma   90.00
#
_symmetry.space_group_name_H-M   'P 1'
#
loop_
_entity.id
_entity.type
_entity.pdbx_description
1 polymer ?
#
loop_
_entity_poly.entity_id
_entity_poly.type
_entity_poly.pdbx_seq_one_letter_code
_entity_poly.pdbx_strand_id
1 'polypeptide(L)'
;MESHAEFEPEWIWVDVEGTTVYAQGYGRDLTLANRVCTKYEGLETDDPAATFPSIKDLHAAIWGSIRHVWPRCASHPDLGTKLDAGVGVDSVDSSMEKVTWNIYSHPLFSRFVQNLADESLGQTPAGAGQSVDFATLIRYQQLGGRGCATRVRLPTGEYSVFKGVDFRTALQYSDDEDDKMIRNLISNWRREYNNLQRLPRHPNILPPPTMPVTIQWPDQSAQKVFCGGLFPYFPGGDAASRIEDSNKKGIRIPLDVKAHWCANMVTAVFHTHRVAKTYHKDIKPGNFVANASDDLILCDWEQHDAPATTLAPEADGTWDVTEEPSTSQAGRPRLRYTRYSGAPRRNVDEDVLGDAPWHAWDVFPGWSSEHPWALELAEVFSLGRSMWMLLRQPKINFEDIKHPDDLITNWDESEDVPATWKEMVDQCMSRDPNERPDLSELVQFWSREWNAQKVTNGIN
;
A
#
# COMPACT_ATOMS: atom_id res chain seq x y z
N MET A 1 25.48 13.88 43.86
CA MET A 1 24.85 12.57 43.61
C MET A 1 24.15 12.73 42.29
N GLU A 2 24.80 12.26 41.23
CA GLU A 2 24.23 12.16 39.89
C GLU A 2 23.15 11.07 39.92
N SER A 3 21.98 11.38 39.38
CA SER A 3 21.02 10.38 38.90
C SER A 3 20.90 10.56 37.39
N HIS A 4 21.27 9.52 36.67
CA HIS A 4 21.19 9.41 35.22
C HIS A 4 19.76 9.52 34.68
N ALA A 5 19.72 9.86 33.39
CA ALA A 5 18.83 9.33 32.38
C ALA A 5 17.39 9.87 32.36
N GLU A 6 17.16 10.78 31.41
CA GLU A 6 16.15 10.57 30.38
C GLU A 6 16.56 11.41 29.17
N PHE A 7 16.82 10.71 28.08
CA PHE A 7 16.97 11.28 26.75
C PHE A 7 15.54 11.42 26.17
N GLU A 8 15.14 12.60 25.71
CA GLU A 8 13.83 12.82 25.08
C GLU A 8 13.97 13.56 23.73
N PRO A 9 13.26 13.13 22.66
CA PRO A 9 13.57 13.44 21.25
C PRO A 9 13.12 14.84 20.75
N GLU A 10 13.88 15.41 19.80
CA GLU A 10 13.79 16.80 19.27
C GLU A 10 13.33 16.94 17.79
N TRP A 11 12.21 16.39 17.31
CA TRP A 11 11.94 16.45 15.84
C TRP A 11 10.62 17.12 15.43
N ILE A 12 10.71 18.02 14.44
CA ILE A 12 9.58 18.56 13.67
C ILE A 12 9.64 17.94 12.26
N TRP A 13 8.66 17.12 11.92
CA TRP A 13 8.44 16.64 10.56
C TRP A 13 7.10 17.11 10.05
N VAL A 14 7.10 17.59 8.82
CA VAL A 14 5.88 17.91 8.10
C VAL A 14 5.88 17.07 6.84
N ASP A 15 4.78 16.39 6.56
CA ASP A 15 4.63 15.72 5.28
C ASP A 15 4.69 16.74 4.11
N VAL A 16 4.75 16.24 2.88
CA VAL A 16 4.90 17.10 1.69
C VAL A 16 3.71 18.06 1.52
N GLU A 17 2.55 17.72 2.09
CA GLU A 17 1.29 18.44 1.93
C GLU A 17 0.98 19.38 3.10
N GLY A 18 1.79 19.34 4.16
CA GLY A 18 1.50 20.07 5.38
C GLY A 18 0.37 19.47 6.22
N THR A 19 -0.12 18.28 5.88
CA THR A 19 -1.36 17.73 6.45
C THR A 19 -1.14 17.04 7.78
N THR A 20 0.03 16.44 7.96
CA THR A 20 0.44 15.81 9.21
C THR A 20 1.71 16.48 9.69
N VAL A 21 1.64 17.00 10.92
CA VAL A 21 2.77 17.61 11.60
C VAL A 21 3.13 16.70 12.76
N TYR A 22 4.23 15.99 12.62
CA TYR A 22 4.81 15.25 13.74
C TYR A 22 5.76 16.21 14.45
N ALA A 23 5.25 16.87 15.47
CA ALA A 23 6.07 17.65 16.38
C ALA A 23 5.98 17.01 17.75
N GLN A 24 7.10 16.99 18.46
CA GLN A 24 7.13 16.65 19.88
C GLN A 24 7.77 17.82 20.62
N GLY A 25 7.11 18.28 21.68
CA GLY A 25 7.49 19.47 22.42
C GLY A 25 7.79 19.14 23.88
N TYR A 26 8.94 19.61 24.38
CA TYR A 26 9.29 19.53 25.79
C TYR A 26 9.86 20.87 26.28
N GLY A 27 9.59 21.19 27.55
CA GLY A 27 9.99 22.44 28.20
C GLY A 27 8.89 23.52 28.25
N ARG A 28 8.97 24.43 29.23
CA ARG A 28 7.99 25.52 29.44
C ARG A 28 8.23 26.74 28.53
N ASP A 29 9.09 26.61 27.51
CA ASP A 29 9.50 27.71 26.65
C ASP A 29 8.64 27.76 25.37
N LEU A 30 8.49 28.97 24.81
CA LEU A 30 7.69 29.27 23.61
C LEU A 30 8.38 28.82 22.30
N THR A 31 8.92 27.60 22.25
CA THR A 31 9.59 27.06 21.05
C THR A 31 8.59 26.80 19.94
N LEU A 32 9.06 26.77 18.69
CA LEU A 32 8.20 26.45 17.54
C LEU A 32 7.55 25.07 17.70
N ALA A 33 8.31 24.06 18.14
CA ALA A 33 7.83 22.71 18.39
C ALA A 33 6.72 22.67 19.45
N ASN A 34 6.91 23.36 20.59
CA ASN A 34 5.90 23.41 21.65
C ASN A 34 4.59 24.04 21.15
N ARG A 35 4.68 25.17 20.45
CA ARG A 35 3.51 25.85 19.88
C ARG A 35 2.78 25.00 18.84
N VAL A 36 3.54 24.22 18.06
CA VAL A 36 2.99 23.26 17.10
C VAL A 36 2.19 22.17 17.83
N CYS A 37 2.80 21.52 18.82
CA CYS A 37 2.17 20.47 19.61
C CYS A 37 0.90 21.00 20.30
N THR A 38 1.00 22.13 21.01
CA THR A 38 -0.15 22.78 21.68
C THR A 38 -1.29 23.03 20.71
N LYS A 39 -1.01 23.50 19.48
CA LYS A 39 -2.05 23.74 18.49
C LYS A 39 -2.66 22.46 17.93
N TYR A 40 -1.82 21.49 17.57
CA TYR A 40 -2.24 20.26 16.89
C TYR A 40 -3.07 19.36 17.83
N GLU A 41 -2.61 19.20 19.07
CA GLU A 41 -3.28 18.42 20.12
C GLU A 41 -4.47 19.16 20.77
N GLY A 42 -4.74 20.41 20.37
CA GLY A 42 -5.84 21.21 20.91
C GLY A 42 -5.71 21.52 22.41
N LEU A 43 -4.48 21.60 22.93
CA LEU A 43 -4.24 21.88 24.34
C LEU A 43 -4.63 23.32 24.69
N GLU A 44 -5.41 23.49 25.76
CA GLU A 44 -5.74 24.81 26.29
C GLU A 44 -4.50 25.48 26.91
N THR A 45 -4.29 26.76 26.60
CA THR A 45 -3.20 27.57 27.14
C THR A 45 -3.68 28.98 27.47
N ASP A 46 -3.27 29.48 28.63
CA ASP A 46 -3.56 30.85 29.08
C ASP A 46 -2.72 31.91 28.35
N ASP A 47 -1.64 31.50 27.67
CA ASP A 47 -0.78 32.36 26.87
C ASP A 47 -1.06 32.16 25.37
N PRO A 48 -1.68 33.14 24.67
CA PRO A 48 -1.89 33.09 23.23
C PRO A 48 -0.61 32.93 22.41
N ALA A 49 0.56 33.30 22.95
CA ALA A 49 1.84 33.12 22.29
C ALA A 49 2.33 31.65 22.33
N ALA A 50 1.81 30.84 23.26
CA ALA A 50 2.15 29.42 23.39
C ALA A 50 1.42 28.53 22.37
N THR A 51 0.63 29.11 21.46
CA THR A 51 -0.05 28.36 20.38
C THR A 51 -0.10 29.18 19.09
N PHE A 52 -0.85 28.69 18.10
CA PHE A 52 -1.17 29.41 16.87
C PHE A 52 -2.65 29.77 16.81
N PRO A 53 -3.02 30.95 16.26
CA PRO A 53 -4.42 31.31 16.11
C PRO A 53 -5.20 30.31 15.24
N SER A 54 -4.61 29.87 14.13
CA SER A 54 -5.19 28.86 13.23
C SER A 54 -4.17 27.81 12.77
N ILE A 55 -4.66 26.70 12.20
CA ILE A 55 -3.81 25.69 11.51
C ILE A 55 -3.08 26.32 10.32
N LYS A 56 -3.71 27.29 9.64
CA LYS A 56 -3.06 28.03 8.56
C LYS A 56 -1.86 28.85 9.06
N ASP A 57 -1.97 29.47 10.23
CA ASP A 57 -0.88 30.24 10.84
C ASP A 57 0.26 29.33 11.30
N LEU A 58 -0.08 28.16 11.87
CA LEU A 58 0.86 27.09 12.18
C LEU A 58 1.67 26.70 10.93
N HIS A 59 1.00 26.37 9.82
CA HIS A 59 1.68 25.98 8.58
C HIS A 59 2.54 27.12 8.03
N ALA A 60 2.03 28.36 8.05
CA ALA A 60 2.77 29.52 7.59
C ALA A 60 4.05 29.74 8.41
N ALA A 61 4.01 29.52 9.73
CA ALA A 61 5.18 29.62 10.61
C ALA A 61 6.21 28.53 10.31
N ILE A 62 5.79 27.26 10.22
CA ILE A 62 6.67 26.14 9.85
C ILE A 62 7.36 26.42 8.51
N TRP A 63 6.58 26.71 7.46
CA TRP A 63 7.14 26.96 6.13
C TRP A 63 7.97 28.24 6.08
N GLY A 64 7.63 29.25 6.87
CA GLY A 64 8.43 30.46 7.06
C GLY A 64 9.81 30.15 7.63
N SER A 65 9.85 29.35 8.70
CA SER A 65 11.10 28.90 9.34
C SER A 65 11.93 28.04 8.39
N ILE A 66 11.32 27.06 7.71
CA ILE A 66 12.00 26.23 6.70
C ILE A 66 12.59 27.13 5.62
N ARG A 67 11.81 28.05 5.04
CA ARG A 67 12.28 28.96 3.98
C ARG A 67 13.44 29.84 4.44
N HIS A 68 13.46 30.24 5.70
CA HIS A 68 14.55 31.04 6.28
C HIS A 68 15.82 30.22 6.48
N VAL A 69 15.70 29.00 7.01
CA VAL A 69 16.82 28.13 7.39
C VAL A 69 17.40 27.38 6.19
N TRP A 70 16.56 26.99 5.23
CA TRP A 70 16.93 26.13 4.10
C TRP A 70 18.12 26.62 3.28
N PRO A 71 18.26 27.90 2.88
CA PRO A 71 19.43 28.36 2.13
C PRO A 71 20.75 28.17 2.89
N ARG A 72 20.71 28.23 4.23
CA ARG A 72 21.88 27.99 5.09
C ARG A 72 22.17 26.49 5.19
N CYS A 73 21.14 25.68 5.39
CA CYS A 73 21.24 24.22 5.46
C CYS A 73 21.70 23.57 4.15
N ALA A 74 21.14 23.97 3.00
CA ALA A 74 21.44 23.38 1.70
C ALA A 74 22.92 23.54 1.29
N SER A 75 23.63 24.49 1.90
CA SER A 75 25.07 24.70 1.71
C SER A 75 25.95 23.96 2.72
N HIS A 76 25.36 23.35 3.74
CA HIS A 76 26.11 22.69 4.81
C HIS A 76 26.64 21.32 4.34
N PRO A 77 27.95 21.04 4.45
CA PRO A 77 28.55 19.81 3.95
C PRO A 77 27.89 18.53 4.49
N ASP A 78 27.62 18.50 5.80
CA ASP A 78 27.03 17.32 6.45
C ASP A 78 25.66 16.92 5.89
N LEU A 79 24.83 17.87 5.46
CA LEU A 79 23.50 17.57 4.89
C LEU A 79 23.59 17.05 3.45
N GLY A 80 24.71 17.28 2.77
CA GLY A 80 24.97 16.72 1.45
C GLY A 80 25.53 15.30 1.48
N THR A 81 26.05 14.84 2.61
CA THR A 81 26.79 13.56 2.71
C THR A 81 26.24 12.57 3.73
N LYS A 82 25.52 13.02 4.77
CA LYS A 82 25.02 12.16 5.86
C LYS A 82 23.53 11.90 5.68
N LEU A 83 23.15 10.63 5.57
CA LEU A 83 21.75 10.19 5.40
C LEU A 83 20.91 10.32 6.67
N ASP A 84 21.56 10.31 7.84
CA ASP A 84 20.96 10.45 9.15
C ASP A 84 20.93 11.92 9.63
N ALA A 85 21.48 12.86 8.86
CA ALA A 85 21.50 14.25 9.27
C ALA A 85 20.10 14.86 9.16
N GLY A 86 19.60 15.38 10.27
CA GLY A 86 18.43 16.22 10.30
C GLY A 86 18.74 17.62 10.84
N VAL A 87 17.79 18.53 10.66
CA VAL A 87 17.90 19.94 11.04
C VAL A 87 16.90 20.23 12.14
N GLY A 88 17.38 20.52 13.34
CA GLY A 88 16.55 20.99 14.44
C GLY A 88 16.45 22.52 14.39
N VAL A 89 15.26 23.07 14.58
CA VAL A 89 15.04 24.51 14.69
C VAL A 89 14.74 24.83 16.15
N ASP A 90 15.77 25.16 16.92
CA ASP A 90 15.70 25.30 18.38
C ASP A 90 14.82 26.48 18.82
N SER A 91 14.91 27.62 18.11
CA SER A 91 14.11 28.80 18.44
C SER A 91 13.82 29.67 17.23
N VAL A 92 12.63 30.26 17.22
CA VAL A 92 12.22 31.30 16.26
C VAL A 92 11.86 32.52 17.08
N ASP A 93 12.75 33.50 17.18
CA ASP A 93 12.40 34.81 17.73
C ASP A 93 11.29 35.45 16.86
N SER A 94 10.40 36.20 17.51
CA SER A 94 9.35 37.06 16.95
C SER A 94 9.77 37.90 15.74
N SER A 95 11.07 38.19 15.60
CA SER A 95 11.63 38.95 14.49
C SER A 95 12.06 38.13 13.26
N MET A 96 12.01 36.80 13.27
CA MET A 96 12.58 35.91 12.23
C MET A 96 14.09 36.14 11.93
N GLU A 97 14.73 37.15 12.51
CA GLU A 97 16.15 37.49 12.30
C GLU A 97 17.09 36.59 13.12
N LYS A 98 16.56 35.93 14.16
CA LYS A 98 17.30 35.00 15.03
C LYS A 98 16.64 33.62 15.06
N VAL A 99 16.67 32.92 13.93
CA VAL A 99 16.38 31.49 13.92
C VAL A 99 17.66 30.74 14.26
N THR A 100 17.69 30.09 15.42
CA THR A 100 18.77 29.16 15.80
C THR A 100 18.40 27.76 15.32
N TRP A 101 19.38 27.06 14.77
CA TRP A 101 19.22 25.71 14.25
C TRP A 101 20.52 24.93 14.41
N ASN A 102 20.38 23.62 14.54
CA ASN A 102 21.49 22.68 14.65
C ASN A 102 21.34 21.57 13.59
N ILE A 103 22.46 20.91 13.27
CA ILE A 103 22.46 19.66 12.52
C ILE A 103 22.85 18.56 13.48
N TYR A 104 22.18 17.44 13.37
CA TYR A 104 22.44 16.30 14.20
C TYR A 104 22.06 15.00 13.52
N SER A 105 22.63 13.91 14.01
CA SER A 105 22.38 12.55 13.54
C SER A 105 21.14 11.98 14.22
N HIS A 106 20.17 11.51 13.43
CA HIS A 106 18.93 11.02 13.99
C HIS A 106 19.13 9.72 14.76
N PRO A 107 18.78 9.65 16.07
CA PRO A 107 19.06 8.50 16.93
C PRO A 107 18.44 7.20 16.38
N LEU A 108 17.21 7.30 15.87
CA LEU A 108 16.48 6.18 15.26
C LEU A 108 17.06 5.71 13.92
N PHE A 109 17.94 6.47 13.26
CA PHE A 109 18.45 6.07 11.94
C PHE A 109 19.31 4.80 12.02
N SER A 110 20.16 4.70 13.05
CA SER A 110 20.98 3.52 13.28
C SER A 110 20.11 2.27 13.54
N ARG A 111 19.06 2.41 14.34
CA ARG A 111 18.05 1.37 14.64
C ARG A 111 17.29 0.95 13.37
N PHE A 112 16.89 1.91 12.54
CA PHE A 112 16.27 1.66 11.25
C PHE A 112 17.17 0.84 10.30
N VAL A 113 18.44 1.24 10.14
CA VAL A 113 19.40 0.51 9.30
C VAL A 113 19.64 -0.90 9.84
N GLN A 114 19.66 -1.10 11.16
CA GLN A 114 19.77 -2.42 11.78
C GLN A 114 18.56 -3.30 11.46
N ASN A 115 17.34 -2.78 11.55
CA ASN A 115 16.13 -3.51 11.15
C ASN A 115 16.16 -3.89 9.66
N LEU A 116 16.60 -2.98 8.79
CA LEU A 116 16.77 -3.28 7.37
C LEU A 116 17.87 -4.31 7.08
N ALA A 117 18.87 -4.45 7.95
CA ALA A 117 19.95 -5.42 7.80
C ALA A 117 19.59 -6.81 8.38
N ASP A 118 18.53 -6.90 9.18
CA ASP A 118 18.13 -8.14 9.84
C ASP A 118 17.64 -9.17 8.82
N GLU A 119 18.42 -10.23 8.61
CA GLU A 119 18.12 -11.31 7.65
C GLU A 119 16.98 -12.22 8.12
N SER A 120 16.62 -12.20 9.42
CA SER A 120 15.48 -12.98 9.93
C SER A 120 14.14 -12.49 9.40
N LEU A 121 14.07 -11.23 8.93
CA LEU A 121 12.89 -10.62 8.31
C LEU A 121 12.69 -11.03 6.84
N GLY A 122 13.37 -12.09 6.39
CA GLY A 122 13.24 -12.66 5.05
C GLY A 122 14.45 -12.41 4.17
N GLN A 123 14.55 -13.18 3.09
CA GLN A 123 15.71 -13.14 2.20
C GLN A 123 15.84 -11.77 1.53
N THR A 124 17.02 -11.17 1.66
CA THR A 124 17.43 -10.05 0.81
C THR A 124 17.71 -10.58 -0.60
N PRO A 125 17.55 -9.73 -1.64
CA PRO A 125 17.83 -10.13 -3.01
C PRO A 125 19.27 -10.62 -3.13
N ALA A 126 19.45 -11.87 -3.54
CA ALA A 126 20.77 -12.43 -3.75
C ALA A 126 21.39 -11.84 -5.03
N GLY A 127 22.47 -11.06 -4.89
CA GLY A 127 23.34 -10.75 -6.03
C GLY A 127 24.12 -9.44 -5.93
N ALA A 128 25.37 -9.50 -6.39
CA ALA A 128 26.24 -8.35 -6.68
C ALA A 128 25.77 -7.55 -7.93
N GLY A 129 24.46 -7.43 -8.12
CA GLY A 129 23.85 -6.67 -9.21
C GLY A 129 24.05 -5.16 -9.01
N GLN A 130 23.88 -4.40 -10.09
CA GLN A 130 23.82 -2.95 -10.03
C GLN A 130 22.69 -2.55 -9.07
N SER A 131 22.99 -1.75 -8.06
CA SER A 131 22.03 -1.16 -7.13
C SER A 131 22.04 0.36 -7.24
N VAL A 132 20.93 1.01 -6.88
CA VAL A 132 20.89 2.46 -6.72
C VAL A 132 21.05 2.80 -5.26
N ASP A 133 21.91 3.77 -4.97
CA ASP A 133 21.96 4.38 -3.64
C ASP A 133 20.69 5.22 -3.43
N PHE A 134 19.95 4.94 -2.36
CA PHE A 134 18.74 5.67 -1.98
C PHE A 134 18.97 7.19 -1.95
N ALA A 135 20.17 7.64 -1.55
CA ALA A 135 20.55 9.06 -1.51
C ALA A 135 20.43 9.76 -2.88
N THR A 136 20.52 9.02 -3.97
CA THR A 136 20.51 9.55 -5.35
C THR A 136 19.11 9.68 -5.93
N LEU A 137 18.08 9.19 -5.23
CA LEU A 137 16.70 9.24 -5.69
C LEU A 137 16.08 10.61 -5.39
N ILE A 138 15.57 11.28 -6.43
CA ILE A 138 14.83 12.53 -6.26
C ILE A 138 13.35 12.18 -6.07
N ARG A 139 12.86 12.29 -4.84
CA ARG A 139 11.44 12.05 -4.52
C ARG A 139 10.56 13.14 -5.14
N TYR A 140 9.47 12.73 -5.78
CA TYR A 140 8.55 13.65 -6.45
C TYR A 140 7.16 13.65 -5.82
N GLN A 141 6.57 12.47 -5.61
CA GLN A 141 5.19 12.34 -5.12
C GLN A 141 5.00 11.03 -4.38
N GLN A 142 4.32 11.07 -3.23
CA GLN A 142 3.85 9.86 -2.56
C GLN A 142 2.69 9.25 -3.34
N LEU A 143 2.75 7.96 -3.65
CA LEU A 143 1.74 7.25 -4.43
C LEU A 143 0.86 6.41 -3.49
N GLY A 144 0.06 7.08 -2.65
CA GLY A 144 -0.90 6.44 -1.75
C GLY A 144 -0.33 5.33 -0.84
N GLY A 145 -1.22 4.53 -0.26
CA GLY A 145 -0.89 3.38 0.59
C GLY A 145 -0.22 3.73 1.93
N ARG A 146 0.21 2.72 2.68
CA ARG A 146 0.88 2.86 4.00
C ARG A 146 2.34 3.35 3.89
N GLY A 147 2.60 4.33 3.02
CA GLY A 147 3.89 5.02 2.96
C GLY A 147 4.95 4.36 2.07
N CYS A 148 4.77 3.14 1.58
CA CYS A 148 5.84 2.38 0.93
C CYS A 148 6.11 2.74 -0.54
N ALA A 149 5.22 3.44 -1.25
CA ALA A 149 5.36 3.73 -2.69
C ALA A 149 5.56 5.23 -2.99
N THR A 150 6.67 5.59 -3.63
CA THR A 150 6.99 6.98 -3.99
C THR A 150 7.41 7.06 -5.45
N ARG A 151 6.82 8.00 -6.19
CA ARG A 151 7.31 8.38 -7.51
C ARG A 151 8.64 9.10 -7.33
N VAL A 152 9.69 8.56 -7.93
CA VAL A 152 11.04 9.11 -7.90
C VAL A 152 11.51 9.43 -9.31
N ARG A 153 12.43 10.39 -9.42
CA ARG A 153 13.17 10.69 -10.64
C ARG A 153 14.61 10.22 -10.46
N LEU A 154 15.08 9.41 -11.40
CA LEU A 154 16.44 8.91 -11.43
C LEU A 154 17.41 10.00 -11.93
N PRO A 155 18.72 9.89 -11.67
CA PRO A 155 19.72 10.79 -12.24
C PRO A 155 19.71 10.87 -13.77
N THR A 156 19.22 9.81 -14.44
CA THR A 156 19.01 9.78 -15.90
C THR A 156 17.88 10.71 -16.37
N GLY A 157 17.06 11.20 -15.45
CA GLY A 157 15.90 12.03 -15.72
C GLY A 157 14.58 11.27 -15.86
N GLU A 158 14.62 9.94 -15.91
CA GLU A 158 13.46 9.05 -16.02
C GLU A 158 12.69 8.94 -14.70
N TYR A 159 11.39 8.66 -14.79
CA TYR A 159 10.55 8.39 -13.62
C TYR A 159 10.50 6.89 -13.32
N SER A 160 10.50 6.56 -12.03
CA SER A 160 10.29 5.21 -11.51
C SER A 160 9.47 5.29 -10.24
N VAL A 161 9.05 4.14 -9.72
CA VAL A 161 8.42 4.03 -8.40
C VAL A 161 9.41 3.36 -7.46
N PHE A 162 9.85 4.07 -6.44
CA PHE A 162 10.48 3.44 -5.29
C PHE A 162 9.39 2.76 -4.48
N LYS A 163 9.48 1.44 -4.30
CA LYS A 163 8.69 0.71 -3.32
C LYS A 163 9.60 0.06 -2.30
N GLY A 164 9.44 0.40 -1.02
CA GLY A 164 10.30 -0.07 0.06
C GLY A 164 10.02 0.64 1.37
N VAL A 165 10.89 0.42 2.34
CA VAL A 165 10.82 1.04 3.66
C VAL A 165 11.88 2.12 3.73
N ASP A 166 11.45 3.38 3.64
CA ASP A 166 12.33 4.54 3.82
C ASP A 166 12.36 5.00 5.29
N PHE A 167 13.27 5.94 5.59
CA PHE A 167 13.40 6.42 6.96
C PHE A 167 12.15 7.16 7.46
N ARG A 168 11.37 7.80 6.57
CA ARG A 168 10.11 8.43 6.95
C ARG A 168 9.09 7.36 7.38
N THR A 169 9.01 6.24 6.68
CA THR A 169 8.20 5.09 7.10
C THR A 169 8.66 4.58 8.46
N ALA A 170 9.98 4.47 8.68
CA ALA A 170 10.51 4.06 9.99
C ALA A 170 10.10 5.03 11.11
N LEU A 171 10.17 6.34 10.89
CA LEU A 171 9.72 7.32 11.88
C LEU A 171 8.22 7.20 12.22
N GLN A 172 7.39 6.78 11.26
CA GLN A 172 5.95 6.61 11.47
C GLN A 172 5.60 5.34 12.25
N TYR A 173 6.42 4.28 12.13
CA TYR A 173 6.10 2.93 12.60
C TYR A 173 7.12 2.35 13.58
N SER A 174 8.16 3.10 13.94
CA SER A 174 9.04 2.74 15.04
C SER A 174 8.35 3.01 16.37
N ASP A 175 8.49 2.06 17.27
CA ASP A 175 7.92 2.10 18.62
C ASP A 175 9.01 1.75 19.65
N ASP A 176 8.67 1.95 20.93
CA ASP A 176 9.54 1.53 22.04
C ASP A 176 9.42 0.02 22.32
N GLU A 177 8.57 -0.70 21.59
CA GLU A 177 8.26 -2.13 21.74
C GLU A 177 8.93 -2.99 20.66
N ASP A 178 10.26 -2.91 20.58
CA ASP A 178 11.08 -3.72 19.68
C ASP A 178 10.82 -3.51 18.17
N ASP A 179 10.22 -2.38 17.76
CA ASP A 179 10.00 -2.04 16.35
C ASP A 179 9.15 -3.08 15.59
N LYS A 180 8.23 -3.76 16.29
CA LYS A 180 7.43 -4.86 15.70
C LYS A 180 6.77 -4.45 14.38
N MET A 181 6.18 -3.24 14.36
CA MET A 181 5.47 -2.72 13.20
C MET A 181 6.39 -2.50 11.99
N ILE A 182 7.48 -1.76 12.17
CA ILE A 182 8.43 -1.51 11.08
C ILE A 182 9.12 -2.80 10.61
N ARG A 183 9.45 -3.72 11.53
CA ARG A 183 10.02 -5.03 11.20
C ARG A 183 9.05 -5.88 10.37
N ASN A 184 7.77 -5.85 10.71
CA ASN A 184 6.73 -6.50 9.92
C ASN A 184 6.56 -5.85 8.53
N LEU A 185 6.60 -4.53 8.41
CA LEU A 185 6.59 -3.84 7.11
C LEU A 185 7.78 -4.25 6.22
N ILE A 186 8.98 -4.32 6.80
CA ILE A 186 10.18 -4.81 6.10
C ILE A 186 9.97 -6.24 5.61
N SER A 187 9.42 -7.12 6.46
CA SER A 187 9.13 -8.52 6.11
C SER A 187 8.12 -8.64 4.97
N ASN A 188 7.00 -7.90 5.03
CA ASN A 188 5.95 -7.90 4.01
C ASN A 188 6.48 -7.43 2.66
N TRP A 189 7.25 -6.35 2.66
CA TRP A 189 7.84 -5.84 1.43
C TRP A 189 8.90 -6.79 0.85
N ARG A 190 9.76 -7.39 1.68
CA ARG A 190 10.71 -8.42 1.20
C ARG A 190 9.98 -9.64 0.62
N ARG A 191 8.84 -10.02 1.20
CA ARG A 191 7.99 -11.08 0.66
C ARG A 191 7.46 -10.70 -0.72
N GLU A 192 6.93 -9.48 -0.91
CA GLU A 192 6.52 -8.98 -2.23
C GLU A 192 7.68 -9.06 -3.24
N TYR A 193 8.85 -8.52 -2.87
CA TYR A 193 10.02 -8.53 -3.74
C TYR A 193 10.33 -9.95 -4.21
N ASN A 194 10.42 -10.89 -3.27
CA ASN A 194 10.77 -12.28 -3.55
C ASN A 194 9.67 -13.01 -4.34
N ASN A 195 8.40 -12.71 -4.08
CA ASN A 195 7.28 -13.23 -4.84
C ASN A 195 7.39 -12.80 -6.30
N LEU A 196 7.52 -11.49 -6.57
CA LEU A 196 7.61 -10.95 -7.92
C LEU A 196 8.82 -11.47 -8.71
N GLN A 197 9.95 -11.74 -8.05
CA GLN A 197 11.11 -12.36 -8.70
C GLN A 197 10.84 -13.80 -9.19
N ARG A 198 9.96 -14.53 -8.49
CA ARG A 198 9.63 -15.93 -8.78
C ARG A 198 8.41 -16.08 -9.69
N LEU A 199 7.53 -15.07 -9.73
CA LEU A 199 6.35 -15.09 -10.58
C LEU A 199 6.74 -15.24 -12.05
N PRO A 200 6.16 -16.22 -12.78
CA PRO A 200 6.24 -16.26 -14.22
C PRO A 200 5.73 -14.94 -14.82
N ARG A 201 6.43 -14.40 -15.83
CA ARG A 201 6.07 -13.10 -16.41
C ARG A 201 4.69 -13.14 -17.06
N HIS A 202 3.91 -12.08 -16.87
CA HIS A 202 2.61 -11.87 -17.51
C HIS A 202 2.41 -10.37 -17.79
N PRO A 203 1.82 -9.98 -18.93
CA PRO A 203 1.66 -8.56 -19.28
C PRO A 203 0.79 -7.78 -18.29
N ASN A 204 -0.18 -8.42 -17.63
CA ASN A 204 -1.09 -7.79 -16.66
C ASN A 204 -0.68 -8.00 -15.19
N ILE A 205 0.57 -8.38 -14.92
CA ILE A 205 1.12 -8.50 -13.56
C ILE A 205 2.36 -7.62 -13.45
N LEU A 206 2.51 -6.95 -12.30
CA LEU A 206 3.66 -6.11 -12.01
C LEU A 206 4.96 -6.92 -12.23
N PRO A 207 5.89 -6.47 -13.10
CA PRO A 207 7.16 -7.15 -13.21
C PRO A 207 7.96 -6.98 -11.91
N PRO A 208 8.88 -7.90 -11.59
CA PRO A 208 9.85 -7.69 -10.53
C PRO A 208 10.58 -6.36 -10.70
N PRO A 209 11.01 -5.77 -9.58
CA PRO A 209 11.72 -4.52 -9.59
C PRO A 209 12.96 -4.58 -10.47
N THR A 210 13.16 -3.52 -11.23
CA THR A 210 14.23 -3.38 -12.23
C THR A 210 15.59 -3.24 -11.58
N MET A 211 15.64 -2.66 -10.38
CA MET A 211 16.88 -2.42 -9.66
C MET A 211 16.64 -2.36 -8.14
N PRO A 212 17.49 -3.02 -7.33
CA PRO A 212 17.46 -2.86 -5.88
C PRO A 212 17.93 -1.47 -5.47
N VAL A 213 17.36 -0.97 -4.40
CA VAL A 213 17.72 0.30 -3.75
C VAL A 213 18.34 0.00 -2.40
N THR A 214 19.50 0.61 -2.16
CA THR A 214 20.35 0.33 -1.01
C THR A 214 20.72 1.60 -0.26
N ILE A 215 20.94 1.46 1.03
CA ILE A 215 21.53 2.48 1.91
C ILE A 215 22.95 2.03 2.28
N GLN A 216 23.89 2.97 2.29
CA GLN A 216 25.23 2.77 2.86
C GLN A 216 25.40 3.79 3.99
N TRP A 217 25.54 3.29 5.21
CA TRP A 217 25.65 4.11 6.41
C TRP A 217 26.59 3.42 7.42
N PRO A 218 27.46 4.17 8.14
CA PRO A 218 27.54 5.64 8.21
C PRO A 218 28.22 6.32 7.03
N ASP A 219 28.92 5.58 6.17
CA ASP A 219 29.62 6.13 5.01
C ASP A 219 29.60 5.16 3.82
N GLN A 220 30.16 5.59 2.68
CA GLN A 220 30.19 4.82 1.43
C GLN A 220 31.04 3.54 1.48
N SER A 221 31.87 3.36 2.51
CA SER A 221 32.62 2.12 2.75
C SER A 221 31.79 1.05 3.48
N ALA A 222 30.67 1.45 4.10
CA ALA A 222 29.78 0.53 4.80
C ALA A 222 29.10 -0.45 3.85
N GLN A 223 28.71 -1.61 4.41
CA GLN A 223 27.95 -2.62 3.69
C GLN A 223 26.62 -2.03 3.21
N LYS A 224 26.26 -2.34 1.96
CA LYS A 224 24.97 -1.98 1.39
C LYS A 224 23.86 -2.74 2.10
N VAL A 225 22.92 -2.00 2.67
CA VAL A 225 21.69 -2.53 3.27
C VAL A 225 20.53 -2.28 2.32
N PHE A 226 19.71 -3.30 2.09
CA PHE A 226 18.60 -3.24 1.14
C PHE A 226 17.38 -2.56 1.78
N CYS A 227 16.86 -1.51 1.14
CA CYS A 227 15.72 -0.75 1.67
C CYS A 227 14.52 -0.67 0.72
N GLY A 228 14.69 -0.97 -0.57
CA GLY A 228 13.61 -0.83 -1.54
C GLY A 228 13.95 -1.40 -2.91
N GLY A 229 12.99 -1.35 -3.83
CA GLY A 229 13.17 -1.67 -5.24
C GLY A 229 12.59 -0.57 -6.12
N LEU A 230 13.17 -0.39 -7.31
CA LEU A 230 12.61 0.46 -8.34
C LEU A 230 11.69 -0.35 -9.24
N PHE A 231 10.48 0.17 -9.43
CA PHE A 231 9.44 -0.39 -10.28
C PHE A 231 9.13 0.56 -11.44
N PRO A 232 8.59 0.04 -12.55
CA PRO A 232 8.07 0.88 -13.62
C PRO A 232 7.00 1.86 -13.08
N TYR A 233 7.03 3.10 -13.56
CA TYR A 233 5.96 4.06 -13.30
C TYR A 233 4.86 3.91 -14.35
N PHE A 234 3.62 3.74 -13.87
CA PHE A 234 2.43 3.60 -14.71
C PHE A 234 1.63 4.91 -14.69
N PRO A 235 1.64 5.69 -15.78
CA PRO A 235 1.08 7.05 -15.78
C PRO A 235 -0.44 7.09 -15.78
N GLY A 236 -1.13 5.98 -16.05
CA GLY A 236 -2.59 5.90 -16.08
C GLY A 236 -3.25 5.93 -14.70
N GLY A 237 -2.46 5.82 -13.62
CA GLY A 237 -2.97 5.72 -12.25
C GLY A 237 -3.64 4.38 -11.97
N ASP A 238 -4.28 4.24 -10.82
CA ASP A 238 -5.03 3.03 -10.46
C ASP A 238 -6.51 3.10 -10.91
N ALA A 239 -7.14 1.94 -11.07
CA ALA A 239 -8.51 1.85 -11.54
C ALA A 239 -9.53 2.45 -10.54
N ALA A 240 -9.24 2.47 -9.22
CA ALA A 240 -10.13 3.10 -8.24
C ALA A 240 -10.18 4.63 -8.44
N SER A 241 -9.02 5.27 -8.57
CA SER A 241 -8.90 6.70 -8.90
C SER A 241 -9.61 7.04 -10.20
N ARG A 242 -9.52 6.18 -11.21
CA ARG A 242 -10.21 6.36 -12.50
C ARG A 242 -11.74 6.29 -12.35
N ILE A 243 -12.26 5.37 -11.54
CA ILE A 243 -13.68 5.26 -11.21
C ILE A 243 -14.15 6.53 -10.48
N GLU A 244 -13.39 6.97 -9.47
CA GLU A 244 -13.70 8.16 -8.68
C GLU A 244 -13.71 9.43 -9.54
N ASP A 245 -12.70 9.63 -10.38
CA ASP A 245 -12.62 10.76 -11.30
C ASP A 245 -13.79 10.80 -12.29
N SER A 246 -14.18 9.63 -12.81
CA SER A 246 -15.34 9.48 -13.69
C SER A 246 -16.63 9.89 -12.95
N ASN A 247 -16.80 9.42 -11.71
CA ASN A 247 -17.94 9.74 -10.85
C ASN A 247 -18.00 11.24 -10.51
N LYS A 248 -16.87 11.86 -10.15
CA LYS A 248 -16.76 13.31 -9.89
C LYS A 248 -17.16 14.14 -11.11
N LYS A 249 -16.79 13.69 -12.31
CA LYS A 249 -17.15 14.36 -13.57
C LYS A 249 -18.58 14.07 -14.03
N GLY A 250 -19.27 13.11 -13.42
CA GLY A 250 -20.59 12.66 -13.86
C GLY A 250 -20.57 11.96 -15.22
N ILE A 251 -19.42 11.41 -15.62
CA ILE A 251 -19.23 10.69 -16.88
C ILE A 251 -19.07 9.21 -16.55
N ARG A 252 -19.56 8.32 -17.43
CA ARG A 252 -19.38 6.87 -17.30
C ARG A 252 -18.12 6.43 -18.04
N ILE A 253 -17.41 5.45 -17.49
CA ILE A 253 -16.30 4.80 -18.21
C ILE A 253 -16.90 4.05 -19.41
N PRO A 254 -16.37 4.22 -20.64
CA PRO A 254 -16.85 3.52 -21.82
C PRO A 254 -16.87 1.99 -21.67
N LEU A 255 -17.83 1.32 -22.31
CA LEU A 255 -18.02 -0.14 -22.20
C LEU A 255 -16.83 -0.94 -22.76
N ASP A 256 -16.18 -0.45 -23.82
CA ASP A 256 -14.99 -1.08 -24.39
C ASP A 256 -13.81 -1.04 -23.44
N VAL A 257 -13.60 0.08 -22.75
CA VAL A 257 -12.60 0.21 -21.68
C VAL A 257 -12.94 -0.71 -20.50
N LYS A 258 -14.21 -0.75 -20.07
CA LYS A 258 -14.68 -1.65 -19.01
C LYS A 258 -14.40 -3.12 -19.36
N ALA A 259 -14.77 -3.57 -20.57
CA ALA A 259 -14.51 -4.93 -21.03
C ALA A 259 -13.00 -5.24 -21.12
N HIS A 260 -12.21 -4.30 -21.64
CA HIS A 260 -10.76 -4.41 -21.71
C HIS A 260 -10.16 -4.67 -20.32
N TRP A 261 -10.52 -3.82 -19.36
CA TRP A 261 -10.03 -3.87 -18.00
C TRP A 261 -10.48 -5.13 -17.27
N CYS A 262 -11.74 -5.56 -17.41
CA CYS A 262 -12.20 -6.85 -16.89
C CYS A 262 -11.40 -8.02 -17.46
N ALA A 263 -11.08 -8.01 -18.77
CA ALA A 263 -10.22 -9.02 -19.39
C ALA A 263 -8.78 -9.00 -18.83
N ASN A 264 -8.18 -7.83 -18.63
CA ASN A 264 -6.87 -7.71 -17.99
C ASN A 264 -6.87 -8.23 -16.54
N MET A 265 -7.87 -7.86 -15.75
CA MET A 265 -7.99 -8.30 -14.35
C MET A 265 -8.10 -9.82 -14.26
N VAL A 266 -9.00 -10.41 -15.06
CA VAL A 266 -9.23 -11.86 -15.07
C VAL A 266 -8.02 -12.64 -15.57
N THR A 267 -7.32 -12.18 -16.61
CA THR A 267 -6.10 -12.85 -17.10
C THR A 267 -4.96 -12.79 -16.09
N ALA A 268 -4.81 -11.68 -15.36
CA ALA A 268 -3.84 -11.58 -14.27
C ALA A 268 -4.13 -12.59 -13.13
N VAL A 269 -5.38 -12.66 -12.67
CA VAL A 269 -5.76 -13.59 -11.59
C VAL A 269 -5.71 -15.04 -12.07
N PHE A 270 -6.13 -15.33 -13.31
CA PHE A 270 -5.94 -16.64 -13.95
C PHE A 270 -4.48 -17.06 -13.92
N HIS A 271 -3.57 -16.18 -14.35
CA HIS A 271 -2.14 -16.48 -14.36
C HIS A 271 -1.61 -16.75 -12.94
N THR A 272 -2.08 -15.99 -11.96
CA THR A 272 -1.73 -16.15 -10.53
C THR A 272 -2.03 -17.56 -10.02
N HIS A 273 -3.22 -18.08 -10.28
CA HIS A 273 -3.65 -19.42 -9.82
C HIS A 273 -3.16 -20.55 -10.72
N ARG A 274 -3.34 -20.39 -12.03
CA ARG A 274 -3.20 -21.49 -12.99
C ARG A 274 -1.77 -21.68 -13.46
N VAL A 275 -0.97 -20.62 -13.48
CA VAL A 275 0.43 -20.65 -13.93
C VAL A 275 1.39 -20.51 -12.75
N ALA A 276 1.23 -19.46 -11.93
CA ALA A 276 2.15 -19.16 -10.83
C ALA A 276 1.91 -20.00 -9.58
N LYS A 277 0.72 -20.63 -9.45
CA LYS A 277 0.34 -21.48 -8.30
C LYS A 277 0.48 -20.76 -6.96
N THR A 278 0.01 -19.51 -6.93
CA THR A 278 -0.01 -18.65 -5.75
C THR A 278 -1.30 -17.84 -5.71
N TYR A 279 -1.38 -16.83 -4.84
CA TYR A 279 -2.56 -15.99 -4.63
C TYR A 279 -2.15 -14.53 -4.40
N HIS A 280 -3.11 -13.61 -4.53
CA HIS A 280 -2.88 -12.18 -4.32
C HIS A 280 -3.34 -11.69 -2.93
N LYS A 281 -4.49 -12.20 -2.45
CA LYS A 281 -5.21 -11.83 -1.21
C LYS A 281 -5.88 -10.45 -1.23
N ASP A 282 -5.27 -9.45 -1.87
CA ASP A 282 -5.78 -8.07 -1.90
C ASP A 282 -6.27 -7.62 -3.30
N ILE A 283 -7.20 -8.37 -3.89
CA ILE A 283 -7.77 -8.00 -5.21
C ILE A 283 -8.81 -6.89 -5.00
N LYS A 284 -8.49 -5.70 -5.50
CA LYS A 284 -9.38 -4.51 -5.51
C LYS A 284 -8.99 -3.56 -6.64
N PRO A 285 -9.88 -2.66 -7.11
CA PRO A 285 -9.56 -1.73 -8.18
C PRO A 285 -8.30 -0.87 -7.93
N GLY A 286 -8.03 -0.49 -6.67
CA GLY A 286 -6.84 0.28 -6.31
C GLY A 286 -5.50 -0.44 -6.55
N ASN A 287 -5.53 -1.77 -6.68
CA ASN A 287 -4.34 -2.59 -6.94
C ASN A 287 -4.18 -2.96 -8.42
N PHE A 288 -4.96 -2.36 -9.30
CA PHE A 288 -4.79 -2.44 -10.75
C PHE A 288 -4.40 -1.08 -11.31
N VAL A 289 -3.15 -0.95 -11.77
CA VAL A 289 -2.60 0.29 -12.33
C VAL A 289 -2.56 0.24 -13.86
N ALA A 290 -2.90 1.34 -14.52
CA ALA A 290 -2.96 1.43 -15.97
C ALA A 290 -1.62 1.90 -16.56
N ASN A 291 -1.08 1.11 -17.50
CA ASN A 291 0.10 1.48 -18.26
C ASN A 291 -0.21 2.57 -19.31
N ALA A 292 0.78 2.94 -20.14
CA ALA A 292 0.61 3.97 -21.17
C ALA A 292 -0.38 3.56 -22.31
N SER A 293 -0.62 2.26 -22.48
CA SER A 293 -1.60 1.68 -23.41
C SER A 293 -2.97 1.45 -22.78
N ASP A 294 -3.17 1.90 -21.53
CA ASP A 294 -4.37 1.68 -20.71
C ASP A 294 -4.65 0.20 -20.41
N ASP A 295 -3.64 -0.67 -20.47
CA ASP A 295 -3.73 -2.04 -19.94
C ASP A 295 -3.55 -2.01 -18.42
N LEU A 296 -4.40 -2.75 -17.71
CA LEU A 296 -4.29 -2.89 -16.26
C LEU A 296 -3.21 -3.90 -15.87
N ILE A 297 -2.46 -3.54 -14.83
CA ILE A 297 -1.37 -4.30 -14.23
C ILE A 297 -1.69 -4.54 -12.77
N LEU A 298 -1.79 -5.80 -12.34
CA LEU A 298 -2.00 -6.18 -10.94
C LEU A 298 -0.70 -5.97 -10.14
N CYS A 299 -0.75 -5.11 -9.13
CA CYS A 299 0.34 -4.77 -8.24
C CYS A 299 -0.01 -5.00 -6.76
N ASP A 300 0.94 -4.71 -5.87
CA ASP A 300 0.79 -4.83 -4.41
C ASP A 300 0.77 -6.26 -3.89
N TRP A 301 1.87 -6.98 -4.14
CA TRP A 301 2.01 -8.41 -3.85
C TRP A 301 2.52 -8.70 -2.43
N GLU A 302 2.28 -7.78 -1.49
CA GLU A 302 2.71 -7.90 -0.09
C GLU A 302 1.95 -9.00 0.66
N GLN A 303 0.76 -9.39 0.17
CA GLN A 303 -0.14 -10.39 0.78
C GLN A 303 -0.45 -10.08 2.26
N HIS A 304 -0.43 -8.79 2.61
CA HIS A 304 -0.57 -8.36 3.99
C HIS A 304 -2.01 -8.46 4.47
N ASP A 305 -2.95 -7.86 3.74
CA ASP A 305 -4.34 -7.72 4.18
C ASP A 305 -5.34 -8.10 3.08
N ALA A 306 -6.56 -8.48 3.47
CA ALA A 306 -7.71 -8.63 2.59
C ALA A 306 -8.80 -7.64 3.03
N PRO A 307 -9.20 -6.68 2.19
CA PRO A 307 -10.14 -5.63 2.58
C PRO A 307 -11.54 -6.21 2.72
N ALA A 308 -12.28 -5.75 3.71
CA ALA A 308 -13.67 -6.16 3.96
C ALA A 308 -14.56 -6.02 2.71
N THR A 309 -14.27 -5.03 1.86
CA THR A 309 -15.06 -4.73 0.66
C THR A 309 -14.96 -5.78 -0.45
N THR A 310 -13.89 -6.58 -0.48
CA THR A 310 -13.68 -7.60 -1.52
C THR A 310 -13.40 -9.00 -0.98
N LEU A 311 -13.10 -9.17 0.31
CA LEU A 311 -12.90 -10.48 0.93
C LEU A 311 -14.15 -11.37 0.76
N ALA A 312 -13.93 -12.63 0.36
CA ALA A 312 -14.99 -13.62 0.26
C ALA A 312 -15.55 -13.95 1.67
N PRO A 313 -16.87 -14.05 1.85
CA PRO A 313 -17.45 -14.27 3.18
C PRO A 313 -16.94 -15.53 3.89
N GLU A 314 -16.65 -16.60 3.14
CA GLU A 314 -16.12 -17.85 3.69
C GLU A 314 -14.62 -17.79 4.03
N ALA A 315 -13.92 -16.74 3.62
CA ALA A 315 -12.50 -16.52 3.88
C ALA A 315 -12.23 -15.64 5.11
N ASP A 316 -13.25 -15.34 5.92
CA ASP A 316 -13.18 -14.50 7.13
C ASP A 316 -12.45 -15.16 8.33
N GLY A 317 -11.89 -16.35 8.14
CA GLY A 317 -11.21 -17.10 9.20
C GLY A 317 -12.12 -17.89 10.12
N THR A 318 -13.45 -17.87 9.95
CA THR A 318 -14.42 -18.59 10.78
C THR A 318 -14.91 -19.91 10.19
N TRP A 319 -14.44 -20.26 8.99
CA TRP A 319 -14.80 -21.49 8.29
C TRP A 319 -13.59 -22.42 8.09
N ASP A 320 -13.87 -23.72 8.14
CA ASP A 320 -13.00 -24.77 7.61
C ASP A 320 -13.57 -25.23 6.27
N VAL A 321 -12.70 -25.74 5.39
CA VAL A 321 -13.10 -26.24 4.07
C VAL A 321 -12.56 -27.65 3.85
N THR A 322 -13.34 -28.45 3.14
CA THR A 322 -12.93 -29.75 2.62
C THR A 322 -13.27 -29.84 1.13
N GLU A 323 -12.38 -30.43 0.34
CA GLU A 323 -12.60 -30.68 -1.08
C GLU A 323 -13.08 -32.14 -1.27
N GLU A 324 -14.34 -32.31 -1.67
CA GLU A 324 -14.89 -33.62 -1.99
C GLU A 324 -14.59 -33.99 -3.45
N PRO A 325 -14.21 -35.24 -3.75
CA PRO A 325 -13.98 -35.70 -5.11
C PRO A 325 -15.18 -35.39 -6.02
N SER A 326 -14.91 -34.84 -7.21
CA SER A 326 -15.99 -34.56 -8.17
C SER A 326 -16.70 -35.86 -8.56
N THR A 327 -18.02 -35.87 -8.47
CA THR A 327 -18.87 -36.93 -9.04
C THR A 327 -19.20 -36.66 -10.51
N SER A 328 -18.78 -35.50 -11.04
CA SER A 328 -19.11 -35.02 -12.39
C SER A 328 -17.92 -35.12 -13.36
N GLN A 329 -18.20 -35.23 -14.66
CA GLN A 329 -17.18 -35.23 -15.72
C GLN A 329 -16.42 -33.90 -15.87
N ALA A 330 -16.86 -32.81 -15.22
CA ALA A 330 -16.24 -31.48 -15.31
C ALA A 330 -14.98 -31.31 -14.43
N GLY A 331 -14.63 -32.28 -13.58
CA GLY A 331 -13.32 -32.36 -12.93
C GLY A 331 -13.04 -31.38 -11.77
N ARG A 332 -13.97 -30.49 -11.41
CA ARG A 332 -13.87 -29.60 -10.23
C ARG A 332 -14.38 -30.30 -8.96
N PRO A 333 -13.63 -30.30 -7.85
CA PRO A 333 -14.10 -30.85 -6.57
C PRO A 333 -15.24 -30.01 -6.01
N ARG A 334 -16.11 -30.63 -5.22
CA ARG A 334 -17.16 -29.91 -4.49
C ARG A 334 -16.58 -29.42 -3.17
N LEU A 335 -16.73 -28.14 -2.87
CA LEU A 335 -16.28 -27.57 -1.62
C LEU A 335 -17.37 -27.68 -0.56
N ARG A 336 -17.00 -28.19 0.63
CA ARG A 336 -17.86 -28.21 1.81
C ARG A 336 -17.23 -27.35 2.89
N TYR A 337 -17.90 -26.26 3.22
CA TYR A 337 -17.52 -25.37 4.31
C TYR A 337 -18.26 -25.75 5.60
N THR A 338 -17.52 -25.79 6.69
CA THR A 338 -18.06 -26.03 8.03
C THR A 338 -17.59 -24.94 8.97
N ARG A 339 -18.51 -24.34 9.73
CA ARG A 339 -18.14 -23.29 10.68
C ARG A 339 -17.23 -23.88 11.75
N TYR A 340 -16.08 -23.23 11.96
CA TYR A 340 -15.11 -23.66 12.97
C TYR A 340 -15.74 -23.53 14.37
N SER A 341 -15.69 -24.61 15.14
CA SER A 341 -16.27 -24.69 16.49
C SER A 341 -15.24 -25.04 17.57
N GLY A 342 -13.95 -24.94 17.26
CA GLY A 342 -12.87 -25.21 18.19
C GLY A 342 -12.53 -24.02 19.09
N ALA A 343 -11.44 -24.13 19.86
CA ALA A 343 -10.91 -23.03 20.65
C ALA A 343 -10.50 -21.84 19.75
N PRO A 344 -10.52 -20.58 20.24
CA PRO A 344 -10.06 -19.42 19.47
C PRO A 344 -8.70 -19.70 18.81
N ARG A 345 -8.59 -19.38 17.52
CA ARG A 345 -7.43 -19.68 16.70
C ARG A 345 -6.79 -18.39 16.19
N ARG A 346 -5.46 -18.37 16.13
CA ARG A 346 -4.67 -17.24 15.64
C ARG A 346 -3.45 -17.73 14.87
N ASN A 347 -3.20 -17.18 13.68
CA ASN A 347 -1.97 -17.39 12.91
C ASN A 347 -1.34 -16.09 12.38
N VAL A 348 -1.85 -14.94 12.85
CA VAL A 348 -1.36 -13.60 12.58
C VAL A 348 -1.16 -12.87 13.92
N ASP A 349 -0.07 -12.13 14.03
CA ASP A 349 0.26 -11.36 15.24
C ASP A 349 -0.76 -10.25 15.54
N GLU A 350 -1.04 -9.99 16.82
CA GLU A 350 -2.06 -9.03 17.29
C GLU A 350 -1.71 -7.60 16.89
N ASP A 351 -0.44 -7.26 16.95
CA ASP A 351 0.01 -5.88 16.73
C ASP A 351 0.06 -5.51 15.24
N VAL A 352 -0.05 -6.51 14.34
CA VAL A 352 0.35 -6.37 12.92
C VAL A 352 -0.78 -5.96 11.97
N LEU A 353 -2.01 -6.39 12.25
CA LEU A 353 -3.15 -6.21 11.35
C LEU A 353 -4.40 -5.91 12.18
N GLY A 354 -4.58 -4.65 12.58
CA GLY A 354 -5.83 -4.06 13.10
C GLY A 354 -6.75 -4.94 13.98
N ASP A 355 -8.03 -4.57 14.06
CA ASP A 355 -9.00 -5.26 14.93
C ASP A 355 -9.98 -6.17 14.17
N ALA A 356 -9.89 -6.26 12.84
CA ALA A 356 -10.84 -7.08 12.07
C ALA A 356 -10.68 -8.59 12.38
N PRO A 357 -11.78 -9.35 12.54
CA PRO A 357 -11.72 -10.73 13.02
C PRO A 357 -10.98 -11.70 12.06
N TRP A 358 -10.96 -11.43 10.76
CA TRP A 358 -10.17 -12.22 9.79
C TRP A 358 -8.66 -11.93 9.87
N HIS A 359 -8.24 -10.93 10.65
CA HIS A 359 -6.84 -10.77 11.03
C HIS A 359 -6.43 -11.70 12.17
N ALA A 360 -7.35 -12.43 12.82
CA ALA A 360 -6.93 -13.48 13.75
C ALA A 360 -6.44 -14.72 12.97
N TRP A 361 -7.19 -15.15 11.96
CA TRP A 361 -6.92 -16.37 11.21
C TRP A 361 -6.94 -16.15 9.69
N ASP A 362 -5.76 -15.95 9.11
CA ASP A 362 -5.56 -15.87 7.67
C ASP A 362 -5.64 -17.28 7.04
N VAL A 363 -6.69 -17.51 6.25
CA VAL A 363 -6.93 -18.80 5.58
C VAL A 363 -6.06 -19.01 4.35
N PHE A 364 -5.57 -17.93 3.72
CA PHE A 364 -4.97 -17.98 2.38
C PHE A 364 -3.71 -18.86 2.32
N PRO A 365 -2.75 -18.78 3.28
CA PRO A 365 -1.59 -19.66 3.29
C PRO A 365 -1.95 -21.14 3.34
N GLY A 366 -2.90 -21.52 4.20
CA GLY A 366 -3.33 -22.92 4.36
C GLY A 366 -4.11 -23.43 3.14
N TRP A 367 -5.03 -22.62 2.60
CA TRP A 367 -5.77 -22.98 1.41
C TRP A 367 -4.87 -23.08 0.17
N SER A 368 -3.82 -22.26 0.08
CA SER A 368 -2.85 -22.36 -1.02
C SER A 368 -2.12 -23.69 -1.07
N SER A 369 -1.89 -24.34 0.07
CA SER A 369 -1.27 -25.65 0.12
C SER A 369 -2.27 -26.81 0.05
N GLU A 370 -3.42 -26.68 0.71
CA GLU A 370 -4.31 -27.81 0.98
C GLU A 370 -5.60 -27.78 0.15
N HIS A 371 -6.08 -26.58 -0.21
CA HIS A 371 -7.39 -26.35 -0.83
C HIS A 371 -7.34 -25.29 -1.94
N PRO A 372 -6.55 -25.52 -3.02
CA PRO A 372 -6.33 -24.52 -4.05
C PRO A 372 -7.61 -24.09 -4.78
N TRP A 373 -8.65 -24.93 -4.81
CA TRP A 373 -9.94 -24.52 -5.39
C TRP A 373 -10.71 -23.56 -4.47
N ALA A 374 -10.67 -23.79 -3.14
CA ALA A 374 -11.25 -22.85 -2.20
C ALA A 374 -10.59 -21.46 -2.32
N LEU A 375 -9.27 -21.44 -2.45
CA LEU A 375 -8.50 -20.22 -2.65
C LEU A 375 -8.84 -19.51 -3.96
N GLU A 376 -8.87 -20.23 -5.08
CA GLU A 376 -9.24 -19.66 -6.39
C GLU A 376 -10.63 -19.00 -6.31
N LEU A 377 -11.61 -19.68 -5.73
CA LEU A 377 -12.98 -19.20 -5.72
C LEU A 377 -13.20 -18.03 -4.76
N ALA A 378 -12.42 -17.96 -3.68
CA ALA A 378 -12.38 -16.78 -2.82
C ALA A 378 -11.84 -15.57 -3.60
N GLU A 379 -10.77 -15.72 -4.39
CA GLU A 379 -10.25 -14.64 -5.23
C GLU A 379 -11.15 -14.32 -6.44
N VAL A 380 -11.93 -15.29 -6.94
CA VAL A 380 -13.01 -15.03 -7.91
C VAL A 380 -14.08 -14.11 -7.31
N PHE A 381 -14.42 -14.28 -6.02
CA PHE A 381 -15.34 -13.36 -5.35
C PHE A 381 -14.75 -11.94 -5.27
N SER A 382 -13.49 -11.81 -4.85
CA SER A 382 -12.79 -10.52 -4.79
C SER A 382 -12.71 -9.83 -6.16
N LEU A 383 -12.46 -10.62 -7.19
CA LEU A 383 -12.47 -10.20 -8.59
C LEU A 383 -13.87 -9.76 -9.04
N GLY A 384 -14.91 -10.52 -8.69
CA GLY A 384 -16.31 -10.17 -8.91
C GLY A 384 -16.67 -8.82 -8.28
N ARG A 385 -16.32 -8.61 -7.01
CA ARG A 385 -16.51 -7.31 -6.31
C ARG A 385 -15.78 -6.18 -7.01
N SER A 386 -14.54 -6.41 -7.44
CA SER A 386 -13.74 -5.42 -8.18
C SER A 386 -14.36 -5.06 -9.53
N MET A 387 -14.82 -6.05 -10.29
CA MET A 387 -15.52 -5.83 -11.55
C MET A 387 -16.86 -5.14 -11.34
N TRP A 388 -17.61 -5.48 -10.29
CA TRP A 388 -18.84 -4.76 -9.92
C TRP A 388 -18.56 -3.28 -9.64
N MET A 389 -17.52 -2.96 -8.86
CA MET A 389 -17.12 -1.57 -8.61
C MET A 389 -16.77 -0.83 -9.91
N LEU A 390 -16.06 -1.48 -10.84
CA LEU A 390 -15.72 -0.90 -12.14
C LEU A 390 -16.95 -0.69 -13.05
N LEU A 391 -17.80 -1.69 -13.19
CA LEU A 391 -18.95 -1.66 -14.09
C LEU A 391 -20.03 -0.73 -13.56
N ARG A 392 -20.34 -0.81 -12.26
CA ARG A 392 -21.38 -0.02 -11.59
C ARG A 392 -20.91 1.39 -11.27
N GLN A 393 -19.63 1.60 -10.96
CA GLN A 393 -19.04 2.87 -10.49
C GLN A 393 -19.80 3.47 -9.28
N PRO A 394 -19.91 2.74 -8.16
CA PRO A 394 -20.67 3.19 -7.01
C PRO A 394 -20.14 4.51 -6.43
N LYS A 395 -21.05 5.42 -6.06
CA LYS A 395 -20.74 6.61 -5.24
C LYS A 395 -20.91 6.28 -3.75
N ILE A 396 -20.18 5.26 -3.28
CA ILE A 396 -20.28 4.75 -1.90
C ILE A 396 -18.99 5.10 -1.17
N ASN A 397 -19.11 5.58 0.07
CA ASN A 397 -17.97 5.60 0.98
C ASN A 397 -17.79 4.19 1.55
N PHE A 398 -16.63 3.59 1.32
CA PHE A 398 -16.32 2.23 1.76
C PHE A 398 -15.73 2.18 3.18
N GLU A 399 -15.45 3.34 3.80
CA GLU A 399 -14.85 3.42 5.15
C GLU A 399 -15.71 2.76 6.25
N ASP A 400 -17.03 2.72 6.07
CA ASP A 400 -17.96 2.13 7.04
C ASP A 400 -18.13 0.61 6.91
N ILE A 401 -17.53 -0.01 5.89
CA ILE A 401 -17.65 -1.46 5.66
C ILE A 401 -16.69 -2.20 6.58
N LYS A 402 -17.24 -2.82 7.64
CA LYS A 402 -16.47 -3.55 8.66
C LYS A 402 -16.48 -5.06 8.48
N HIS A 403 -17.34 -5.57 7.60
CA HIS A 403 -17.42 -6.98 7.24
C HIS A 403 -17.86 -7.14 5.77
N PRO A 404 -17.44 -8.21 5.07
CA PRO A 404 -17.88 -8.48 3.70
C PRO A 404 -19.39 -8.50 3.48
N ASP A 405 -20.15 -8.82 4.53
CA ASP A 405 -21.61 -8.87 4.52
C ASP A 405 -22.29 -7.51 4.60
N ASP A 406 -21.57 -6.49 5.07
CA ASP A 406 -22.11 -5.14 5.22
C ASP A 406 -22.28 -4.46 3.86
N LEU A 407 -21.49 -4.87 2.85
CA LEU A 407 -21.52 -4.27 1.53
C LEU A 407 -22.61 -4.92 0.66
N ILE A 408 -23.72 -4.20 0.48
CA ILE A 408 -24.82 -4.55 -0.42
C ILE A 408 -24.43 -4.20 -1.86
N THR A 409 -24.45 -5.20 -2.76
CA THR A 409 -24.34 -4.98 -4.20
C THR A 409 -25.72 -4.77 -4.83
N ASN A 410 -25.79 -3.85 -5.80
CA ASN A 410 -26.93 -3.69 -6.70
C ASN A 410 -26.44 -3.14 -8.04
N TRP A 411 -27.33 -3.07 -9.02
CA TRP A 411 -27.04 -2.56 -10.36
C TRP A 411 -27.78 -1.25 -10.65
N ASP A 412 -28.12 -0.47 -9.62
CA ASP A 412 -28.77 0.83 -9.80
C ASP A 412 -27.83 1.80 -10.52
N GLU A 413 -28.38 2.58 -11.45
CA GLU A 413 -27.66 3.54 -12.30
C GLU A 413 -26.60 2.89 -13.22
N SER A 414 -26.88 1.68 -13.70
CA SER A 414 -26.00 0.94 -14.61
C SER A 414 -26.73 0.35 -15.82
N GLU A 415 -27.74 1.04 -16.33
CA GLU A 415 -28.52 0.64 -17.51
C GLU A 415 -27.63 0.50 -18.77
N ASP A 416 -26.46 1.16 -18.77
CA ASP A 416 -25.43 1.04 -19.81
C ASP A 416 -24.78 -0.36 -19.85
N VAL A 417 -24.72 -1.07 -18.72
CA VAL A 417 -23.98 -2.33 -18.61
C VAL A 417 -24.85 -3.49 -19.13
N PRO A 418 -24.33 -4.32 -20.07
CA PRO A 418 -25.04 -5.48 -20.59
C PRO A 418 -25.50 -6.45 -19.49
N ALA A 419 -26.71 -6.99 -19.62
CA ALA A 419 -27.28 -7.92 -18.64
C ALA A 419 -26.39 -9.16 -18.41
N THR A 420 -25.82 -9.71 -19.47
CA THR A 420 -24.90 -10.86 -19.41
C THR A 420 -23.64 -10.57 -18.60
N TRP A 421 -23.16 -9.32 -18.59
CA TRP A 421 -22.00 -8.92 -17.78
C TRP A 421 -22.38 -8.85 -16.31
N LYS A 422 -23.57 -8.31 -16.00
CA LYS A 422 -24.11 -8.26 -14.63
C LYS A 422 -24.28 -9.67 -14.07
N GLU A 423 -24.91 -10.56 -14.84
CA GLU A 423 -25.10 -11.97 -14.47
C GLU A 423 -23.78 -12.68 -14.19
N MET A 424 -22.77 -12.51 -15.05
CA MET A 424 -21.44 -13.11 -14.83
C MET A 424 -20.79 -12.58 -13.54
N VAL A 425 -20.84 -11.27 -13.31
CA VAL A 425 -20.26 -10.66 -12.10
C VAL A 425 -21.02 -11.07 -10.84
N ASP A 426 -22.34 -11.17 -10.89
CA ASP A 426 -23.16 -11.66 -9.77
C ASP A 426 -22.85 -13.13 -9.46
N GLN A 427 -22.61 -13.97 -10.47
CA GLN A 427 -22.17 -15.36 -10.28
C GLN A 427 -20.79 -15.42 -9.60
N CYS A 428 -19.83 -14.57 -9.96
CA CYS A 428 -18.56 -14.47 -9.24
C CYS A 428 -18.76 -14.17 -7.75
N MET A 429 -19.79 -13.38 -7.42
CA MET A 429 -20.11 -12.98 -6.06
C MET A 429 -21.13 -13.92 -5.37
N SER A 430 -21.39 -15.11 -5.92
CA SER A 430 -22.33 -16.05 -5.27
C SER A 430 -21.87 -16.40 -3.85
N ARG A 431 -22.86 -16.53 -2.97
CA ARG A 431 -22.69 -16.95 -1.57
C ARG A 431 -22.21 -18.39 -1.45
N ASP A 432 -22.63 -19.27 -2.35
CA ASP A 432 -22.06 -20.62 -2.45
C ASP A 432 -20.85 -20.59 -3.39
N PRO A 433 -19.62 -20.83 -2.91
CA PRO A 433 -18.45 -20.86 -3.77
C PRO A 433 -18.55 -21.87 -4.91
N ASN A 434 -19.36 -22.93 -4.77
CA ASN A 434 -19.57 -23.94 -5.82
C ASN A 434 -20.37 -23.40 -7.03
N GLU A 435 -21.10 -22.30 -6.88
CA GLU A 435 -21.86 -21.65 -7.96
C GLU A 435 -21.04 -20.62 -8.74
N ARG A 436 -19.87 -20.24 -8.21
CA ARG A 436 -18.98 -19.27 -8.86
C ARG A 436 -18.31 -19.92 -10.09
N PRO A 437 -18.12 -19.19 -11.20
CA PRO A 437 -17.36 -19.67 -12.34
C PRO A 437 -15.90 -19.86 -11.97
N ASP A 438 -15.20 -20.76 -12.66
CA ASP A 438 -13.74 -20.84 -12.55
C ASP A 438 -13.05 -19.74 -13.38
N LEU A 439 -11.75 -19.54 -13.14
CA LEU A 439 -11.00 -18.50 -13.84
C LEU A 439 -10.91 -18.74 -15.37
N SER A 440 -11.00 -19.98 -15.84
CA SER A 440 -10.96 -20.29 -17.28
C SER A 440 -12.25 -19.83 -17.96
N GLU A 441 -13.40 -20.07 -17.33
CA GLU A 441 -14.71 -19.59 -17.78
C GLU A 441 -14.72 -18.06 -17.87
N LEU A 442 -14.17 -17.38 -16.85
CA LEU A 442 -14.06 -15.93 -16.84
C LEU A 442 -13.15 -15.39 -17.95
N VAL A 443 -11.97 -15.99 -18.17
CA VAL A 443 -11.06 -15.58 -19.25
C VAL A 443 -11.76 -15.67 -20.60
N GLN A 444 -12.45 -16.78 -20.86
CA GLN A 444 -13.18 -17.00 -22.11
C GLN A 444 -14.29 -15.97 -22.30
N PHE A 445 -15.07 -15.72 -21.24
CA PHE A 445 -16.15 -14.74 -21.26
C PHE A 445 -15.61 -13.34 -21.60
N TRP A 446 -14.71 -12.79 -20.78
CA TRP A 446 -14.26 -11.40 -20.94
C TRP A 446 -13.42 -11.17 -22.20
N SER A 447 -12.67 -12.17 -22.66
CA SER A 447 -11.97 -12.09 -23.95
C SER A 447 -12.95 -11.96 -25.11
N ARG A 448 -14.06 -12.71 -25.09
CA ARG A 448 -15.11 -12.62 -26.11
C ARG A 448 -15.80 -11.25 -26.07
N GLU A 449 -16.19 -10.79 -24.89
CA GLU A 449 -16.89 -9.51 -24.72
C GLU A 449 -16.01 -8.33 -25.15
N TRP A 450 -14.73 -8.34 -24.78
CA TRP A 450 -13.79 -7.30 -25.22
C TRP A 450 -13.60 -7.28 -26.74
N ASN A 451 -13.44 -8.45 -27.36
CA ASN A 451 -13.36 -8.53 -28.82
C ASN A 451 -14.63 -8.05 -29.52
N ALA A 452 -15.81 -8.32 -28.96
CA ALA A 452 -17.08 -7.83 -29.49
C ALA A 452 -17.17 -6.28 -29.42
N GLN A 453 -16.65 -5.67 -28.35
CA GLN A 453 -16.57 -4.22 -28.23
C GLN A 453 -15.62 -3.59 -29.26
N LYS A 454 -14.44 -4.21 -29.49
CA LYS A 454 -13.50 -3.76 -30.54
C LYS A 454 -14.14 -3.70 -31.92
N VAL A 455 -14.85 -4.78 -32.29
CA VAL A 455 -15.58 -4.87 -33.57
C VAL A 455 -16.66 -3.79 -33.67
N THR A 456 -17.41 -3.58 -32.59
CA THR A 456 -18.49 -2.57 -32.55
C THR A 456 -17.95 -1.15 -32.71
N ASN A 457 -16.77 -0.87 -32.15
CA ASN A 457 -16.13 0.45 -32.20
C ASN A 457 -15.22 0.66 -33.42
N GLY A 458 -15.08 -0.34 -34.31
CA GLY A 458 -14.18 -0.26 -35.47
C GLY A 458 -12.71 -0.17 -35.09
N ILE A 459 -12.33 -0.66 -33.91
CA ILE A 459 -10.95 -0.72 -33.42
C ILE A 459 -10.38 -2.06 -33.91
N ASN A 460 -9.50 -2.01 -34.92
CA ASN A 460 -8.81 -3.19 -35.46
C ASN A 460 -7.66 -3.65 -34.56
#